data_AF-A0A7X0DJB5-F1
#
_entry.id   AF-A0A7X0DJB5-F1
#
_cell.length_a   1.000
_cell.length_b   1.000
_cell.length_c   1.000
_cell.angle_alpha   90.00
_cell.angle_beta   90.00
_cell.angle_gamma   90.00
#
_symmetry.space_group_name_H-M   'P 1'
#
loop_
_entity.id
_entity.type
_entity.pdbx_description
1 polymer ?
#
loop_
_entity_poly.entity_id
_entity_poly.type
_entity_poly.pdbx_seq_one_letter_code
_entity_poly.pdbx_strand_id
1 'polypeptide(L)'
;MKTFKYLALAAVAAACFTATAPKVEAQVVIRVGVAPECPYGYYDYNPYPCAPYGYYGPEWFTGGVFIGAGPWFRGHGNFHGHVDNHYDAQRGYRGPMPARGERADPSRHPERVANFRGNEMRDGRGHVSNGDEHGHDDGHDNRH
;
A
#
# COMPACT_ATOMS: atom_id res chain seq x y z
N MET A 1 -30.72 -57.49 -2.20
CA MET A 1 -31.16 -56.37 -3.09
C MET A 1 -31.44 -55.05 -2.37
N LYS A 2 -31.86 -55.03 -1.09
CA LYS A 2 -32.17 -53.78 -0.36
C LYS A 2 -30.92 -53.06 0.18
N THR A 3 -29.95 -53.80 0.71
CA THR A 3 -28.68 -53.26 1.24
C THR A 3 -27.82 -52.56 0.19
N PHE A 4 -27.73 -53.11 -1.02
CA PHE A 4 -27.04 -52.44 -2.15
C PHE A 4 -27.70 -51.13 -2.58
N LYS A 5 -29.03 -51.02 -2.49
CA LYS A 5 -29.76 -49.78 -2.79
C LYS A 5 -29.46 -48.69 -1.75
N TYR A 6 -29.36 -49.05 -0.46
CA TYR A 6 -29.04 -48.10 0.60
C TYR A 6 -27.57 -47.65 0.56
N LEU A 7 -26.63 -48.54 0.24
CA LEU A 7 -25.22 -48.16 0.06
C LEU A 7 -25.02 -47.25 -1.15
N ALA A 8 -25.74 -47.50 -2.26
CA ALA A 8 -25.72 -46.61 -3.42
C ALA A 8 -26.31 -45.22 -3.10
N LEU A 9 -27.40 -45.16 -2.33
CA LEU A 9 -28.01 -43.90 -1.87
C LEU A 9 -27.09 -43.12 -0.92
N ALA A 10 -26.38 -43.80 -0.02
CA ALA A 10 -25.41 -43.16 0.88
C ALA A 10 -24.20 -42.59 0.14
N ALA A 11 -23.70 -43.28 -0.89
CA ALA A 11 -22.59 -42.81 -1.71
C ALA A 11 -22.96 -41.56 -2.55
N VAL A 12 -24.18 -41.52 -3.09
CA VAL A 12 -24.68 -40.35 -3.84
C VAL A 12 -24.91 -39.15 -2.91
N ALA A 13 -25.42 -39.36 -1.69
CA ALA A 13 -25.60 -38.29 -0.71
C ALA A 13 -24.26 -37.71 -0.22
N ALA A 14 -23.23 -38.53 -0.06
CA ALA A 14 -21.89 -38.07 0.34
C ALA A 14 -21.18 -37.28 -0.77
N ALA A 15 -21.39 -37.63 -2.04
CA ALA A 15 -20.82 -36.91 -3.18
C ALA A 15 -21.43 -35.51 -3.39
N CYS A 16 -22.68 -35.29 -2.96
CA CYS A 16 -23.32 -33.98 -3.04
C CYS A 16 -22.82 -32.95 -2.02
N PHE A 17 -22.09 -33.36 -0.97
CA PHE A 17 -21.60 -32.45 0.07
C PHE A 17 -20.21 -31.86 -0.16
N THR A 18 -19.47 -32.29 -1.21
CA THR A 18 -18.09 -31.83 -1.47
C THR A 18 -17.97 -30.77 -2.58
N ALA A 19 -19.08 -30.36 -3.20
CA ALA A 19 -19.07 -29.56 -4.42
C ALA A 19 -19.39 -28.06 -4.24
N THR A 20 -19.12 -27.47 -3.08
CA THR A 20 -19.22 -26.01 -2.90
C THR A 20 -18.02 -25.45 -2.16
N ALA A 21 -16.86 -25.42 -2.81
CA ALA A 21 -15.86 -24.43 -2.46
C ALA A 21 -16.31 -23.10 -3.09
N PRO A 22 -16.69 -22.06 -2.31
CA PRO A 22 -16.85 -20.75 -2.89
C PRO A 22 -15.48 -20.33 -3.41
N LYS A 23 -15.35 -20.27 -4.74
CA LYS A 23 -14.22 -19.62 -5.38
C LYS A 23 -14.42 -18.13 -5.13
N VAL A 24 -13.91 -17.66 -3.99
CA VAL A 24 -13.77 -16.23 -3.71
C VAL A 24 -12.68 -15.73 -4.65
N GLU A 25 -13.05 -15.47 -5.90
CA GLU A 25 -12.27 -14.62 -6.77
C GLU A 25 -12.45 -13.21 -6.21
N ALA A 26 -11.52 -12.81 -5.34
CA ALA A 26 -11.40 -11.43 -4.92
C ALA A 26 -10.98 -10.60 -6.15
N GLN A 27 -11.96 -10.25 -6.98
CA GLN A 27 -11.82 -9.26 -8.02
C GLN A 27 -11.72 -7.90 -7.32
N VAL A 28 -10.54 -7.56 -6.79
CA VAL A 28 -10.31 -6.25 -6.19
C VAL A 28 -10.22 -5.26 -7.34
N VAL A 29 -11.38 -4.80 -7.81
CA VAL A 29 -11.48 -3.66 -8.72
C VAL A 29 -11.06 -2.44 -7.91
N ILE A 30 -9.79 -2.05 -8.04
CA ILE A 30 -9.25 -0.85 -7.40
C ILE A 30 -9.77 0.35 -8.20
N ARG A 31 -10.97 0.82 -7.84
CA ARG A 31 -11.38 2.17 -8.23
C ARG A 31 -10.56 3.12 -7.37
N VAL A 32 -9.59 3.79 -7.98
CA VAL A 32 -8.87 4.92 -7.39
C VAL A 32 -9.91 6.03 -7.17
N GLY A 33 -10.57 5.98 -6.01
CA GLY A 33 -11.66 6.84 -5.62
C GLY A 33 -11.16 8.13 -4.98
N VAL A 34 -11.76 8.55 -3.87
CA VAL A 34 -11.23 9.62 -3.04
C VAL A 34 -9.99 9.12 -2.28
N ALA A 35 -9.04 10.01 -2.01
CA ALA A 35 -7.86 9.70 -1.21
C ALA A 35 -8.26 9.12 0.16
N PRO A 36 -7.53 8.11 0.69
CA PRO A 36 -7.78 7.60 2.03
C PRO A 36 -7.68 8.69 3.11
N GLU A 37 -8.70 8.78 3.95
CA GLU A 37 -8.66 9.63 5.15
C GLU A 37 -7.85 8.92 6.23
N CYS A 38 -6.59 9.32 6.40
CA CYS A 38 -5.65 8.74 7.36
C CYS A 38 -4.92 9.83 8.15
N PRO A 39 -4.65 9.62 9.45
CA PRO A 39 -4.13 10.67 10.32
C PRO A 39 -2.73 11.18 9.95
N TYR A 40 -1.88 10.32 9.38
CA TYR A 40 -0.50 10.64 9.03
C TYR A 40 -0.19 10.38 7.54
N GLY A 41 -1.23 10.32 6.72
CA GLY A 41 -1.14 9.89 5.32
C GLY A 41 -1.30 8.38 5.13
N TYR A 42 -1.10 7.93 3.91
CA TYR A 42 -1.31 6.55 3.45
C TYR A 42 -0.13 6.14 2.57
N TYR A 43 0.21 4.85 2.54
CA TYR A 43 1.31 4.37 1.70
C TYR A 43 1.05 4.66 0.22
N ASP A 44 2.10 4.91 -0.54
CA ASP A 44 2.05 5.19 -1.98
C ASP A 44 1.76 3.97 -2.87
N TYR A 45 1.66 2.79 -2.27
CA TYR A 45 1.31 1.54 -2.94
C TYR A 45 -0.12 1.07 -2.62
N ASN A 46 -0.73 0.41 -3.59
CA ASN A 46 -2.05 -0.20 -3.45
C ASN A 46 -2.06 -1.30 -2.34
N PRO A 47 -3.09 -1.40 -1.47
CA PRO A 47 -4.40 -0.72 -1.50
C PRO A 47 -4.47 0.65 -0.79
N TYR A 48 -3.35 1.35 -0.70
CA TYR A 48 -3.21 2.62 0.01
C TYR A 48 -3.70 2.51 1.47
N PRO A 49 -3.11 1.60 2.29
CA PRO A 49 -3.40 1.56 3.71
C PRO A 49 -2.87 2.83 4.39
N CYS A 50 -3.46 3.20 5.53
CA CYS A 50 -2.95 4.31 6.33
C CYS A 50 -1.52 4.02 6.81
N ALA A 51 -0.63 5.00 6.69
CA ALA A 51 0.75 4.88 7.14
C ALA A 51 0.84 5.30 8.62
N PRO A 52 1.70 4.66 9.42
CA PRO A 52 1.90 5.04 10.81
C PRO A 52 2.67 6.37 10.92
N TYR A 53 2.57 7.01 12.07
CA TYR A 53 3.36 8.20 12.39
C TYR A 53 4.85 7.89 12.27
N GLY A 54 5.58 8.75 11.54
CA GLY A 54 7.01 8.61 11.30
C GLY A 54 7.39 7.94 9.98
N TYR A 55 6.43 7.40 9.22
CA TYR A 55 6.73 6.86 7.88
C TYR A 55 7.11 7.96 6.88
N TYR A 56 6.31 9.04 6.79
CA TYR A 56 6.61 10.17 5.93
C TYR A 56 7.45 11.23 6.65
N GLY A 57 8.44 11.77 5.93
CA GLY A 57 9.20 12.94 6.38
C GLY A 57 8.40 14.25 6.35
N PRO A 58 8.90 15.33 6.99
CA PRO A 58 8.21 16.62 7.04
C PRO A 58 7.86 17.21 5.67
N GLU A 59 8.60 16.86 4.62
CA GLU A 59 8.41 17.34 3.25
C GLU A 59 7.03 16.98 2.68
N TRP A 60 6.42 15.89 3.18
CA TRP A 60 5.10 15.41 2.76
C TRP A 60 3.92 16.15 3.42
N PHE A 61 4.21 17.17 4.23
CA PHE A 61 3.20 17.89 4.99
C PHE A 61 3.29 19.39 4.73
N THR A 62 2.15 20.06 4.79
CA THR A 62 2.06 21.52 4.73
C THR A 62 1.04 22.00 5.76
N GLY A 63 1.50 22.71 6.78
CA GLY A 63 0.65 23.13 7.90
C GLY A 63 0.10 21.96 8.70
N GLY A 64 0.83 20.85 8.79
CA GLY A 64 0.44 19.61 9.44
C GLY A 64 -0.50 18.72 8.61
N VAL A 65 -0.86 19.13 7.39
CA VAL A 65 -1.74 18.39 6.48
C VAL A 65 -0.91 17.60 5.47
N PHE A 66 -1.19 16.30 5.34
CA PHE A 66 -0.55 15.45 4.34
C PHE A 66 -0.95 15.89 2.93
N ILE A 67 0.02 16.15 2.06
CA ILE A 67 -0.22 16.67 0.69
C ILE A 67 -0.61 15.58 -0.32
N GLY A 68 -0.56 14.32 0.10
CA GLY A 68 -0.88 13.15 -0.69
C GLY A 68 0.36 12.36 -1.10
N ALA A 69 0.12 11.22 -1.73
CA ALA A 69 1.08 10.42 -2.48
C ALA A 69 0.34 9.68 -3.60
N GLY A 70 1.08 9.27 -4.63
CA GLY A 70 0.56 8.48 -5.74
C GLY A 70 -0.50 9.23 -6.56
N PRO A 71 -1.68 8.64 -6.82
CA PRO A 71 -2.71 9.24 -7.69
C PRO A 71 -3.31 10.55 -7.16
N TRP A 72 -3.26 10.79 -5.85
CA TRP A 72 -3.88 11.96 -5.22
C TRP A 72 -2.88 13.03 -4.76
N PHE A 73 -1.60 12.87 -5.10
CA PHE A 73 -0.59 13.87 -4.79
C PHE A 73 -0.94 15.22 -5.44
N ARG A 74 -0.95 16.29 -4.63
CA ARG A 74 -1.28 17.66 -5.09
C ARG A 74 -0.11 18.64 -5.06
N GLY A 75 1.10 18.16 -4.75
CA GLY A 75 2.29 19.00 -4.73
C GLY A 75 2.88 19.24 -6.14
N HIS A 76 4.06 19.87 -6.15
CA HIS A 76 4.80 20.25 -7.36
C HIS A 76 5.34 19.02 -8.13
N GLY A 77 5.52 19.14 -9.44
CA GLY A 77 5.97 18.04 -10.31
C GLY A 77 7.37 17.48 -9.99
N ASN A 78 8.26 18.30 -9.41
CA ASN A 78 9.62 17.90 -9.01
C ASN A 78 9.72 17.62 -7.51
N PHE A 79 8.58 17.36 -6.85
CA PHE A 79 8.58 17.06 -5.42
C PHE A 79 9.28 15.73 -5.16
N HIS A 80 10.25 15.75 -4.27
CA HIS A 80 10.81 14.55 -3.64
C HIS A 80 10.74 14.71 -2.12
N GLY A 81 10.39 13.64 -1.43
CA GLY A 81 10.33 13.61 0.02
C GLY A 81 10.81 12.28 0.58
N HIS A 82 11.37 12.33 1.78
CA HIS A 82 11.89 11.14 2.42
C HIS A 82 10.77 10.27 3.01
N VAL A 83 11.00 8.96 3.00
CA VAL A 83 10.25 7.97 3.76
C VAL A 83 11.18 7.18 4.67
N ASP A 84 10.67 6.73 5.80
CA ASP A 84 11.35 5.80 6.70
C ASP A 84 10.73 4.40 6.56
N ASN A 85 11.41 3.58 5.76
CA ASN A 85 11.02 2.20 5.51
C ASN A 85 11.04 1.29 6.74
N HIS A 86 11.55 1.73 7.90
CA HIS A 86 11.38 0.97 9.15
C HIS A 86 9.90 0.84 9.53
N TYR A 87 9.09 1.79 9.10
CA TYR A 87 7.65 1.82 9.31
C TYR A 87 6.85 1.20 8.16
N ASP A 88 7.50 0.65 7.13
CA ASP A 88 6.83 0.06 5.98
C ASP A 88 6.35 -1.39 6.27
N ALA A 89 5.04 -1.60 6.13
CA ALA A 89 4.41 -2.90 6.34
C ALA A 89 4.92 -3.98 5.36
N GLN A 90 5.24 -3.63 4.11
CA GLN A 90 5.82 -4.55 3.12
C GLN A 90 7.27 -4.92 3.47
N ARG A 91 7.96 -4.07 4.24
CA ARG A 91 9.33 -4.31 4.73
C ARG A 91 9.38 -4.87 6.14
N GLY A 92 8.24 -5.34 6.66
CA GLY A 92 8.17 -6.10 7.90
C GLY A 92 7.83 -5.29 9.14
N TYR A 93 7.40 -4.02 9.01
CA TYR A 93 6.81 -3.30 10.13
C TYR A 93 5.56 -4.01 10.66
N ARG A 94 5.51 -4.23 11.98
CA ARG A 94 4.39 -4.89 12.68
C ARG A 94 3.87 -4.06 13.86
N GLY A 95 4.21 -2.78 13.90
CA GLY A 95 3.76 -1.88 14.96
C GLY A 95 2.31 -1.41 14.76
N PRO A 96 1.84 -0.48 15.62
CA PRO A 96 0.50 0.07 15.53
C PRO A 96 0.25 0.76 14.18
N MET A 97 -0.82 0.35 13.50
CA MET A 97 -1.27 0.94 12.24
C MET A 97 -2.54 1.74 12.50
N PRO A 98 -2.61 3.02 12.08
CA PRO A 98 -3.84 3.78 12.20
C PRO A 98 -4.92 3.24 11.27
N ALA A 99 -6.19 3.31 11.68
CA ALA A 99 -7.32 3.04 10.81
C ALA A 99 -7.76 4.27 10.01
N ARG A 100 -8.52 4.02 8.94
CA ARG A 100 -9.16 5.10 8.17
C ARG A 100 -10.17 5.85 9.02
N GLY A 101 -10.19 7.18 8.90
CA GLY A 101 -11.06 8.07 9.67
C GLY A 101 -10.58 8.35 11.10
N GLU A 102 -9.47 7.75 11.54
CA GLU A 102 -8.83 8.15 12.79
C GLU A 102 -8.27 9.57 12.71
N ARG A 103 -8.31 10.28 13.84
CA ARG A 103 -7.72 11.61 13.96
C ARG A 103 -6.28 11.49 14.40
N ALA A 104 -5.43 12.41 13.90
CA ALA A 104 -4.05 12.51 14.36
C ALA A 104 -4.03 12.79 15.87
N ASP A 105 -3.08 12.17 16.57
CA ASP A 105 -2.79 12.46 17.98
C ASP A 105 -2.30 13.90 18.08
N PRO A 106 -2.96 14.79 18.86
CA PRO A 106 -2.55 16.19 19.00
C PRO A 106 -1.11 16.37 19.49
N SER A 107 -0.55 15.36 20.16
CA SER A 107 0.82 15.35 20.67
C SER A 107 1.86 15.00 19.60
N ARG A 108 1.43 14.49 18.43
CA ARG A 108 2.28 13.99 17.35
C ARG A 108 2.08 14.83 16.09
N HIS A 109 2.92 15.85 15.95
CA HIS A 109 2.88 16.71 14.78
C HIS A 109 3.70 16.07 13.63
N PRO A 110 3.11 15.75 12.46
CA PRO A 110 3.81 15.04 11.39
C PRO A 110 5.04 15.78 10.84
N GLU A 111 5.02 17.11 10.89
CA GLU A 111 6.18 17.94 10.51
C GLU A 111 7.28 18.00 11.58
N ARG A 112 7.00 17.53 12.81
CA ARG A 112 7.94 17.54 13.95
C ARG A 112 8.19 16.14 14.48
N VAL A 113 8.40 15.18 13.57
CA VAL A 113 8.89 13.85 13.94
C VAL A 113 10.32 14.01 14.48
N ALA A 114 10.45 13.99 15.80
CA ALA A 114 11.75 14.07 16.46
C ALA A 114 12.65 12.92 15.99
N ASN A 115 13.83 13.24 15.46
CA ASN A 115 14.79 12.28 14.93
C ASN A 115 14.23 11.40 13.80
N PHE A 116 13.45 11.97 12.87
CA PHE A 116 13.05 11.27 11.65
C PHE A 116 14.27 10.67 10.93
N ARG A 117 14.17 9.38 10.54
CA ARG A 117 15.26 8.61 9.91
C ARG A 117 14.87 8.19 8.50
N GLY A 118 14.67 9.16 7.63
CA GLY A 118 14.44 8.93 6.22
C GLY A 118 15.57 8.08 5.62
N ASN A 119 15.21 6.96 4.99
CA ASN A 119 16.17 6.03 4.39
C ASN A 119 15.92 5.79 2.90
N GLU A 120 14.89 6.42 2.33
CA GLU A 120 14.59 6.36 0.92
C GLU A 120 13.91 7.66 0.50
N MET A 121 14.26 8.15 -0.69
CA MET A 121 13.63 9.32 -1.29
C MET A 121 12.61 8.87 -2.31
N ARG A 122 11.42 9.48 -2.28
CA ARG A 122 10.35 9.18 -3.24
C ARG A 122 9.77 10.45 -3.84
N ASP A 123 9.39 10.36 -5.10
CA ASP A 123 8.63 11.41 -5.76
C ASP A 123 7.14 11.36 -5.39
N GLY A 124 6.38 12.37 -5.78
CA GLY A 124 4.94 12.45 -5.51
C GLY A 124 4.11 11.30 -6.07
N ARG A 125 4.64 10.50 -7.01
CA ARG A 125 3.99 9.32 -7.59
C ARG A 125 4.35 8.02 -6.87
N GLY A 126 5.36 8.05 -5.99
CA GLY A 126 5.86 6.89 -5.26
C GLY A 126 7.04 6.19 -5.93
N HIS A 127 7.65 6.80 -6.95
CA HIS A 127 8.89 6.29 -7.53
C HIS A 127 10.05 6.62 -6.61
N VAL A 128 10.95 5.66 -6.41
CA VAL A 128 12.21 5.92 -5.70
C VAL A 128 13.04 6.88 -6.53
N SER A 129 13.41 8.01 -5.93
CA SER A 129 14.31 8.97 -6.55
C SER A 129 15.73 8.47 -6.36
N ASN A 130 16.27 7.78 -7.37
CA ASN A 130 17.68 7.38 -7.38
C ASN A 130 18.52 8.64 -7.57
N GLY A 131 19.09 9.16 -6.49
CA GLY A 131 20.34 9.88 -6.60
C GLY A 131 21.41 8.86 -7.00
N ASP A 132 21.79 8.85 -8.28
CA ASP A 132 22.86 8.04 -8.86
C ASP A 132 22.61 6.53 -9.00
N GLU A 133 21.91 6.13 -10.08
CA GLU A 133 22.12 4.80 -10.68
C GLU A 133 22.93 4.94 -11.98
N HIS A 134 24.01 4.17 -12.01
CA HIS A 134 25.00 4.07 -13.07
C HIS A 134 24.40 3.87 -14.47
N GLY A 135 25.10 4.44 -15.46
CA GLY A 135 24.67 4.51 -16.85
C GLY A 135 24.29 3.18 -17.48
N HIS A 136 23.14 3.20 -18.15
CA HIS A 136 22.91 2.38 -19.32
C HIS A 136 23.07 3.29 -20.55
N ASP A 137 24.29 3.27 -21.08
CA ASP A 137 24.61 3.76 -22.42
C ASP A 137 23.99 2.77 -23.42
N ASP A 138 22.73 2.98 -23.76
CA ASP A 138 22.13 2.33 -24.93
C ASP A 138 22.56 3.13 -26.16
N GLY A 139 23.80 2.90 -26.58
CA GLY A 139 24.36 3.35 -27.84
C GLY A 139 23.56 2.79 -29.02
N HIS A 140 22.49 3.49 -29.38
CA HIS A 140 21.84 3.35 -30.68
C HIS A 140 22.60 4.18 -31.72
N ASP A 141 23.71 3.65 -32.23
CA ASP A 141 24.28 4.10 -33.50
C ASP A 141 23.52 3.41 -34.65
N ASN A 142 22.43 4.06 -35.07
CA ASN A 142 21.78 3.78 -36.33
C ASN A 142 22.53 4.51 -37.45
N ARG A 143 23.42 3.76 -38.10
CA ARG A 143 23.59 3.68 -39.56
C ARG A 143 22.78 4.73 -40.35
N HIS A 144 23.47 5.73 -40.90
CA HIS A 144 23.22 6.29 -42.23
C HIS A 144 24.48 6.94 -42.79
#